data_AF-A0AA88F3B6-F1
#
_entry.id   AF-A0AA88F3B6-F1
#
_cell.length_a   1.000
_cell.length_b   1.000
_cell.length_c   1.000
_cell.angle_alpha   90.00
_cell.angle_beta   90.00
_cell.angle_gamma   90.00
#
_symmetry.space_group_name_H-M   'P 1'
#
loop_
_entity.id
_entity.type
_entity.pdbx_description
1 polymer ?
#
loop_
_entity_poly.entity_id
_entity_poly.type
_entity_poly.pdbx_seq_one_letter_code
_entity_poly.pdbx_strand_id
1 'polypeptide(L)'
;MMARFSHLKANIRRLSSKPDAIKFDEVQALDFQIDQLGEAAARAKSTLLTSDPLNRVLADIFEDSAFLSRLTSGLKIGLNQITPDNPLEMTPGQKTAAFQFEYQNDALVVIDQPLRSSERERGFAEAAIESALEHGVYVLADLEGTNVSPRLRAAFASLQATLETHKNIVQIGQKAQICGRMVNSEIDELSSSLAALLIGHVEMVTDALSQFEDWRIYCENAAALKVNQGNIDDMIDGAREIVVIIRDNEVVAPEVGDALKTVSHWADGPSPDGRDVLSLARTIENFFAALVKSAFRFAKDVGTDIRKQAIAGVAFVIVTSITVNLVPALSRIPGAEWVQPAVSYIKGLATSKLNPQ
;
A
#
# COMPACT_ATOMS: atom_id res chain seq x y z
N MET A 1 -15.58 3.20 -30.86
CA MET A 1 -14.96 2.67 -29.63
C MET A 1 -15.15 3.64 -28.47
N MET A 2 -14.67 4.88 -28.56
CA MET A 2 -14.86 5.96 -27.57
C MET A 2 -16.32 6.16 -27.08
N ALA A 3 -17.30 6.23 -27.97
CA ALA A 3 -18.72 6.39 -27.57
C ALA A 3 -19.26 5.22 -26.73
N ARG A 4 -18.83 3.98 -27.03
CA ARG A 4 -19.19 2.79 -26.24
C ARG A 4 -18.51 2.81 -24.87
N PHE A 5 -17.27 3.30 -24.82
CA PHE A 5 -16.51 3.45 -23.58
C PHE A 5 -17.13 4.50 -22.63
N SER A 6 -17.50 5.66 -23.15
CA SER A 6 -18.19 6.71 -22.38
C SER A 6 -19.54 6.24 -21.84
N HIS A 7 -20.29 5.46 -22.62
CA HIS A 7 -21.55 4.85 -22.19
C HIS A 7 -21.34 3.84 -21.05
N LEU A 8 -20.26 3.05 -21.13
CA LEU A 8 -19.92 2.05 -20.11
C LEU A 8 -19.48 2.70 -18.79
N LYS A 9 -18.69 3.78 -18.86
CA LYS A 9 -18.32 4.62 -17.70
C LYS A 9 -19.53 5.28 -17.04
N ALA A 10 -20.50 5.75 -17.82
CA ALA A 10 -21.75 6.31 -17.31
C ALA A 10 -22.63 5.24 -16.63
N ASN A 11 -22.70 4.04 -17.19
CA ASN A 11 -23.45 2.93 -16.61
C ASN A 11 -22.85 2.44 -15.29
N ILE A 12 -21.51 2.29 -15.21
CA ILE A 12 -20.83 1.92 -13.97
C ILE A 12 -21.08 2.98 -12.89
N ARG A 13 -20.93 4.27 -13.20
CA ARG A 13 -21.23 5.35 -12.24
C ARG A 13 -22.69 5.35 -11.77
N ARG A 14 -23.64 5.04 -12.65
CA ARG A 14 -25.06 4.94 -12.32
C ARG A 14 -25.36 3.76 -11.39
N LEU A 15 -24.68 2.63 -11.57
CA LEU A 15 -24.85 1.46 -10.70
C LEU A 15 -24.16 1.69 -9.35
N SER A 16 -22.94 2.24 -9.34
CA SER A 16 -22.23 2.60 -8.11
C SER A 16 -22.97 3.61 -7.23
N SER A 17 -23.87 4.44 -7.79
CA SER A 17 -24.67 5.40 -7.03
C SER A 17 -25.97 4.85 -6.45
N LYS A 18 -26.34 3.60 -6.78
CA LYS A 18 -27.52 2.89 -6.26
C LYS A 18 -27.18 1.45 -5.84
N PRO A 19 -26.33 1.27 -4.81
CA PRO A 19 -25.82 -0.04 -4.41
C PRO A 19 -26.91 -1.07 -4.09
N ASP A 20 -28.05 -0.64 -3.55
CA ASP A 20 -29.15 -1.54 -3.15
C ASP A 20 -29.97 -2.11 -4.32
N ALA A 21 -29.74 -1.61 -5.54
CA ALA A 21 -30.50 -2.01 -6.75
C ALA A 21 -29.66 -2.78 -7.78
N ILE A 22 -28.37 -3.03 -7.50
CA ILE A 22 -27.44 -3.64 -8.45
C ILE A 22 -27.72 -5.16 -8.54
N LYS A 23 -27.95 -5.66 -9.76
CA LYS A 23 -28.11 -7.10 -10.02
C LYS A 23 -26.83 -7.71 -10.61
N PHE A 24 -26.54 -8.96 -10.27
CA PHE A 24 -25.36 -9.71 -10.75
C PHE A 24 -25.25 -9.75 -12.27
N ASP A 25 -26.34 -10.06 -12.97
CA ASP A 25 -26.38 -10.16 -14.43
C ASP A 25 -26.00 -8.84 -15.11
N GLU A 26 -26.29 -7.70 -14.47
CA GLU A 26 -25.95 -6.37 -14.97
C GLU A 26 -24.45 -6.09 -14.85
N VAL A 27 -23.82 -6.55 -13.76
CA VAL A 27 -22.37 -6.40 -13.55
C VAL A 27 -21.58 -7.38 -14.41
N GLN A 28 -22.08 -8.60 -14.61
CA GLN A 28 -21.46 -9.59 -15.50
C GLN A 28 -21.54 -9.15 -16.97
N ALA A 29 -22.66 -8.56 -17.40
CA ALA A 29 -22.79 -7.98 -18.73
C ALA A 29 -21.83 -6.80 -18.95
N LEU A 30 -21.53 -6.01 -17.90
CA LEU A 30 -20.55 -4.93 -17.98
C LEU A 30 -19.12 -5.46 -18.14
N ASP A 31 -18.72 -6.49 -17.37
CA ASP A 31 -17.40 -7.11 -17.51
C ASP A 31 -17.17 -7.67 -18.91
N PHE A 32 -18.15 -8.42 -19.43
CA PHE A 32 -18.07 -8.95 -20.78
C PHE A 32 -17.90 -7.86 -21.84
N GLN A 33 -18.54 -6.70 -21.66
CA GLN A 33 -18.39 -5.55 -22.55
C GLN A 33 -17.02 -4.86 -22.40
N ILE A 34 -16.47 -4.78 -21.19
CA ILE A 34 -15.13 -4.23 -20.91
C ILE A 34 -14.07 -5.10 -21.57
N ASP A 35 -14.14 -6.43 -21.39
CA ASP A 35 -13.17 -7.38 -21.93
C ASP A 35 -13.18 -7.37 -23.46
N GLN A 36 -14.36 -7.38 -24.08
CA GLN A 36 -14.48 -7.25 -25.54
C GLN A 36 -13.89 -5.95 -26.08
N LEU A 37 -14.04 -4.84 -25.35
CA LEU A 37 -13.49 -3.54 -25.74
C LEU A 37 -11.97 -3.50 -25.57
N GLY A 38 -11.45 -4.03 -24.45
CA GLY A 38 -10.02 -4.13 -24.18
C GLY A 38 -9.29 -5.01 -25.20
N GLU A 39 -9.86 -6.18 -25.51
CA GLU A 39 -9.31 -7.07 -26.55
C GLU A 39 -9.40 -6.47 -27.96
N ALA A 40 -10.48 -5.78 -28.29
CA ALA A 40 -10.61 -5.11 -29.58
C ALA A 40 -9.60 -3.97 -29.72
N ALA A 41 -9.34 -3.22 -28.63
CA ALA A 41 -8.32 -2.17 -28.59
C ALA A 41 -6.90 -2.75 -28.71
N ALA A 42 -6.59 -3.83 -27.99
CA ALA A 42 -5.30 -4.52 -28.06
C ALA A 42 -5.03 -5.09 -29.45
N ARG A 43 -6.04 -5.73 -30.07
CA ARG A 43 -5.96 -6.23 -31.45
C ARG A 43 -5.74 -5.10 -32.46
N ALA A 44 -6.50 -4.01 -32.34
CA ALA A 44 -6.32 -2.85 -33.21
C ALA A 44 -4.95 -2.16 -33.04
N LYS A 45 -4.40 -2.14 -31.82
CA LYS A 45 -3.06 -1.61 -31.54
C LYS A 45 -1.97 -2.48 -32.17
N SER A 46 -2.14 -3.81 -32.15
CA SER A 46 -1.16 -4.76 -32.71
C SER A 46 -1.01 -4.67 -34.24
N THR A 47 -1.99 -4.08 -34.93
CA THR A 47 -2.00 -3.92 -36.39
C THR A 47 -1.61 -2.51 -36.86
N LEU A 48 -1.43 -1.55 -35.95
CA LEU A 48 -1.07 -0.17 -36.29
C LEU A 48 0.41 0.11 -36.06
N LEU A 49 1.02 0.88 -36.97
CA LEU A 49 2.40 1.38 -36.79
C LEU A 49 2.45 2.30 -35.57
N THR A 50 3.46 2.17 -34.72
CA THR A 50 3.61 2.87 -33.43
C THR A 50 3.47 4.40 -33.51
N SER A 51 3.74 5.01 -34.66
CA SER A 51 3.61 6.46 -34.91
C SER A 51 2.18 6.94 -35.23
N ASP A 52 1.19 6.04 -35.32
CA ASP A 52 -0.19 6.41 -35.64
C ASP A 52 -0.86 7.17 -34.47
N PRO A 53 -1.49 8.35 -34.71
CA PRO A 53 -2.25 9.08 -33.70
C PRO A 53 -3.31 8.23 -32.97
N LEU A 54 -3.82 7.19 -33.64
CA LEU A 54 -4.77 6.24 -33.06
C LEU A 54 -4.17 5.33 -31.99
N ASN A 55 -2.85 5.15 -31.94
CA ASN A 55 -2.21 4.34 -30.88
C ASN A 55 -2.35 4.95 -29.50
N ARG A 56 -2.30 6.28 -29.39
CA ARG A 56 -2.50 6.97 -28.11
C ARG A 56 -3.93 6.77 -27.62
N VAL A 57 -4.89 6.96 -28.53
CA VAL A 57 -6.32 6.74 -28.27
C VAL A 57 -6.61 5.28 -27.87
N LEU A 58 -5.93 4.30 -28.48
CA LEU A 58 -6.08 2.88 -28.15
C LEU A 58 -5.37 2.50 -26.84
N ALA A 59 -4.26 3.17 -26.50
CA ALA A 59 -3.58 3.01 -25.21
C ALA A 59 -4.45 3.54 -24.07
N ASP A 60 -5.04 4.72 -24.23
CA ASP A 60 -5.97 5.31 -23.25
C ASP A 60 -7.20 4.40 -23.04
N ILE A 61 -7.77 3.84 -24.12
CA ILE A 61 -8.90 2.88 -24.02
C ILE A 61 -8.48 1.59 -23.30
N PHE A 62 -7.25 1.12 -23.51
CA PHE A 62 -6.73 -0.08 -22.84
C PHE A 62 -6.52 0.16 -21.34
N GLU A 63 -5.88 1.26 -20.97
CA GLU A 63 -5.67 1.65 -19.57
C GLU A 63 -7.00 1.93 -18.85
N ASP A 64 -7.92 2.64 -19.50
CA ASP A 64 -9.23 2.90 -18.94
C ASP A 64 -10.05 1.59 -18.82
N SER A 65 -9.89 0.62 -19.73
CA SER A 65 -10.57 -0.69 -19.62
C SER A 65 -10.08 -1.49 -18.40
N ALA A 66 -8.78 -1.45 -18.11
CA ALA A 66 -8.21 -2.04 -16.90
C ALA A 66 -8.73 -1.34 -15.64
N PHE A 67 -8.90 -0.02 -15.64
CA PHE A 67 -9.50 0.73 -14.55
C PHE A 67 -10.98 0.34 -14.32
N LEU A 68 -11.78 0.25 -15.39
CA LEU A 68 -13.19 -0.13 -15.28
C LEU A 68 -13.37 -1.58 -14.80
N SER A 69 -12.50 -2.50 -15.25
CA SER A 69 -12.46 -3.90 -14.77
C SER A 69 -12.19 -4.00 -13.26
N ARG A 70 -11.29 -3.15 -12.72
CA ARG A 70 -11.05 -3.07 -11.27
C ARG A 70 -12.27 -2.56 -10.51
N LEU A 71 -13.00 -1.59 -11.07
CA LEU A 71 -14.21 -1.04 -10.47
C LEU A 71 -15.36 -2.04 -10.45
N THR A 72 -15.61 -2.75 -11.55
CA THR A 72 -16.64 -3.80 -11.62
C THR A 72 -16.27 -4.99 -10.73
N SER A 73 -14.98 -5.33 -10.60
CA SER A 73 -14.50 -6.28 -9.60
C SER A 73 -14.83 -5.83 -8.17
N GLY A 74 -14.61 -4.55 -7.83
CA GLY A 74 -15.03 -3.97 -6.55
C GLY A 74 -16.54 -4.06 -6.30
N LEU A 75 -17.37 -3.86 -7.32
CA LEU A 75 -18.82 -4.01 -7.24
C LEU A 75 -19.24 -5.47 -7.03
N LYS A 76 -18.62 -6.44 -7.72
CA LYS A 76 -18.86 -7.88 -7.51
C LYS A 76 -18.48 -8.32 -6.09
N ILE A 77 -17.39 -7.76 -5.55
CA ILE A 77 -16.96 -7.98 -4.17
C ILE A 77 -18.00 -7.39 -3.19
N GLY A 78 -18.48 -6.17 -3.42
CA GLY A 78 -19.53 -5.53 -2.61
C GLY A 78 -20.87 -6.27 -2.61
N LEU A 79 -21.14 -7.09 -3.64
CA LEU A 79 -22.35 -7.91 -3.77
C LEU A 79 -22.22 -9.31 -3.13
N ASN A 80 -21.09 -9.67 -2.53
CA ASN A 80 -20.85 -10.99 -1.93
C ASN A 80 -21.10 -12.19 -2.88
N GLN A 81 -20.95 -12.01 -4.19
CA GLN A 81 -21.24 -13.04 -5.19
C GLN A 81 -20.07 -13.28 -6.15
N ILE A 82 -19.02 -13.92 -5.62
CA ILE A 82 -17.87 -14.39 -6.38
C ILE A 82 -18.10 -15.86 -6.78
N THR A 83 -18.29 -16.15 -8.07
CA THR A 83 -18.08 -17.49 -8.63
C THR A 83 -16.58 -17.66 -8.96
N PRO A 84 -15.94 -18.78 -8.59
CA PRO A 84 -14.49 -18.83 -8.34
C PRO A 84 -13.67 -19.27 -9.55
N ASP A 85 -13.74 -18.56 -10.68
CA ASP A 85 -12.89 -18.96 -11.82
C ASP A 85 -11.47 -18.39 -11.72
N ASN A 86 -11.25 -17.17 -11.18
CA ASN A 86 -9.87 -16.70 -10.94
C ASN A 86 -9.66 -15.63 -9.84
N PRO A 87 -9.73 -15.98 -8.54
CA PRO A 87 -9.43 -15.07 -7.43
C PRO A 87 -7.98 -14.52 -7.40
N LEU A 88 -7.04 -15.14 -8.13
CA LEU A 88 -5.65 -14.67 -8.25
C LEU A 88 -5.51 -13.38 -9.09
N GLU A 89 -6.44 -13.14 -10.01
CA GLU A 89 -6.52 -11.89 -10.79
C GLU A 89 -7.27 -10.77 -10.05
N MET A 90 -7.90 -11.10 -8.91
CA MET A 90 -8.79 -10.21 -8.15
C MET A 90 -8.20 -9.69 -6.83
N THR A 91 -7.00 -10.14 -6.43
CA THR A 91 -6.29 -9.57 -5.27
C THR A 91 -5.65 -8.25 -5.73
N PRO A 92 -6.03 -7.08 -5.17
CA PRO A 92 -5.45 -5.81 -5.59
C PRO A 92 -3.93 -5.83 -5.44
N GLY A 93 -3.25 -5.11 -6.34
CA GLY A 93 -1.82 -4.85 -6.18
C GLY A 93 -1.54 -4.07 -4.90
N GLN A 94 -0.29 -4.12 -4.45
CA GLN A 94 0.15 -3.34 -3.30
C GLN A 94 0.09 -1.84 -3.60
N LYS A 95 -0.27 -1.07 -2.58
CA LYS A 95 -0.44 0.38 -2.66
C LYS A 95 0.78 1.10 -2.11
N THR A 96 0.91 2.37 -2.45
CA THR A 96 1.91 3.28 -1.87
C THR A 96 1.79 3.27 -0.34
N ALA A 97 2.86 2.83 0.32
CA ALA A 97 2.90 2.64 1.76
C ALA A 97 4.35 2.73 2.27
N ALA A 98 4.48 2.81 3.59
CA ALA A 98 5.79 2.75 4.24
C ALA A 98 6.55 1.44 3.95
N PHE A 99 5.84 0.32 3.75
CA PHE A 99 6.45 -0.96 3.42
C PHE A 99 5.61 -1.74 2.40
N GLN A 100 6.31 -2.47 1.53
CA GLN A 100 5.77 -3.39 0.55
C GLN A 100 6.52 -4.72 0.67
N PHE A 101 5.88 -5.81 0.26
CA PHE A 101 6.38 -7.16 0.49
C PHE A 101 6.40 -8.00 -0.78
N GLU A 102 7.35 -8.90 -0.91
CA GLU A 102 7.37 -9.86 -2.02
C GLU A 102 7.99 -11.18 -1.56
N TYR A 103 7.65 -12.27 -2.24
CA TYR A 103 8.40 -13.51 -2.09
C TYR A 103 9.63 -13.48 -2.99
N GLN A 104 10.82 -13.39 -2.39
CA GLN A 104 12.11 -13.49 -3.08
C GLN A 104 12.92 -14.64 -2.49
N ASN A 105 13.54 -15.46 -3.35
CA ASN A 105 14.36 -16.60 -2.92
C ASN A 105 13.70 -17.46 -1.84
N ASP A 106 12.42 -17.78 -2.04
CA ASP A 106 11.61 -18.61 -1.14
C ASP A 106 11.27 -18.00 0.24
N ALA A 107 11.52 -16.70 0.47
CA ALA A 107 11.14 -15.98 1.68
C ALA A 107 10.30 -14.74 1.38
N LEU A 108 9.35 -14.43 2.26
CA LEU A 108 8.66 -13.15 2.27
C LEU A 108 9.62 -12.08 2.79
N VAL A 109 9.92 -11.08 1.96
CA VAL A 109 10.86 -9.98 2.25
C VAL A 109 10.18 -8.63 2.11
N VAL A 110 10.77 -7.60 2.71
CA VAL A 110 10.45 -6.20 2.43
C VAL A 110 11.14 -5.79 1.14
N ILE A 111 10.43 -5.11 0.24
CA ILE A 111 10.99 -4.62 -1.02
C ILE A 111 11.14 -3.10 -1.05
N ASP A 112 12.13 -2.64 -1.83
CA ASP A 112 12.37 -1.22 -2.07
C ASP A 112 11.26 -0.62 -2.95
N GLN A 113 10.92 0.63 -2.67
CA GLN A 113 9.92 1.44 -3.38
C GLN A 113 10.59 2.72 -3.92
N PRO A 114 11.46 2.60 -4.94
CA PRO A 114 12.31 3.69 -5.39
C PRO A 114 11.50 4.93 -5.73
N LEU A 115 12.07 6.11 -5.48
CA LEU A 115 11.40 7.38 -5.73
C LEU A 115 11.03 7.51 -7.23
N ARG A 116 9.76 7.80 -7.51
CA ARG A 116 9.26 7.99 -8.88
C ARG A 116 8.79 9.43 -9.05
N SER A 117 9.56 10.21 -9.79
CA SER A 117 9.16 11.54 -10.23
C SER A 117 8.46 11.45 -11.60
N SER A 118 7.53 12.37 -11.85
CA SER A 118 6.99 12.53 -13.20
C SER A 118 8.11 12.95 -14.17
N GLU A 119 8.01 12.61 -15.47
CA GLU A 119 9.04 13.00 -16.45
C GLU A 119 9.24 14.52 -16.52
N ARG A 120 8.16 15.27 -16.29
CA ARG A 120 8.15 16.74 -16.35
C ARG A 120 8.84 17.36 -15.14
N GLU A 121 8.73 16.75 -13.96
CA GLU A 121 9.20 17.30 -12.69
C GLU A 121 10.53 16.67 -12.23
N ARG A 122 11.05 15.67 -12.96
CA ARG A 122 12.24 14.89 -12.58
C ARG A 122 13.43 15.74 -12.14
N GLY A 123 13.85 16.71 -12.96
CA GLY A 123 14.99 17.55 -12.64
C GLY A 123 14.79 18.42 -11.39
N PHE A 124 13.56 18.87 -11.13
CA PHE A 124 13.25 19.64 -9.92
C PHE A 124 13.18 18.73 -8.69
N ALA A 125 12.56 17.56 -8.82
CA ALA A 125 12.43 16.60 -7.72
C ALA A 125 13.79 16.03 -7.29
N GLU A 126 14.64 15.67 -8.24
CA GLU A 126 16.00 15.19 -7.98
C GLU A 126 16.85 16.26 -7.29
N ALA A 127 16.87 17.48 -7.83
CA ALA A 127 17.62 18.59 -7.23
C ALA A 127 17.11 18.96 -5.82
N ALA A 128 15.79 18.89 -5.59
CA ALA A 128 15.22 19.19 -4.28
C ALA A 128 15.63 18.14 -3.22
N ILE A 129 15.60 16.85 -3.58
CA ILE A 129 16.04 15.77 -2.67
C ILE A 129 17.55 15.82 -2.43
N GLU A 130 18.34 16.07 -3.48
CA GLU A 130 19.79 16.22 -3.35
C GLU A 130 20.14 17.38 -2.41
N SER A 131 19.50 18.53 -2.59
CA SER A 131 19.67 19.67 -1.69
C SER A 131 19.28 19.32 -0.25
N ALA A 132 18.17 18.62 -0.05
CA ALA A 132 17.74 18.20 1.29
C ALA A 132 18.73 17.23 1.94
N LEU A 133 19.33 16.33 1.16
CA LEU A 133 20.36 15.40 1.62
C LEU A 133 21.64 16.13 2.03
N GLU A 134 22.11 17.09 1.22
CA GLU A 134 23.28 17.92 1.56
C GLU A 134 23.06 18.74 2.84
N HIS A 135 21.88 19.35 2.97
CA HIS A 135 21.54 20.10 4.17
C HIS A 135 21.42 19.18 5.40
N GLY A 136 20.94 17.96 5.24
CA GLY A 136 20.86 16.97 6.32
C GLY A 136 22.23 16.58 6.88
N VAL A 137 23.25 16.43 6.02
CA VAL A 137 24.65 16.22 6.45
C VAL A 137 25.13 17.39 7.31
N TYR A 138 24.84 18.62 6.89
CA TYR A 138 25.18 19.82 7.65
C TYR A 138 24.49 19.85 9.02
N VAL A 139 23.19 19.55 9.07
CA VAL A 139 22.41 19.51 10.31
C VAL A 139 22.96 18.47 11.29
N LEU A 140 23.32 17.28 10.81
CA LEU A 140 23.90 16.24 11.67
C LEU A 140 25.25 16.66 12.26
N ALA A 141 26.11 17.29 11.46
CA ALA A 141 27.38 17.80 11.93
C ALA A 141 27.20 18.87 13.04
N ASP A 142 26.21 19.76 12.90
CA ASP A 142 25.87 20.74 13.94
C ASP A 142 25.32 20.07 15.22
N LEU A 143 24.48 19.04 15.07
CA LEU A 143 23.92 18.27 16.18
C LEU A 143 24.98 17.49 17.00
N GLU A 144 26.13 17.16 16.42
CA GLU A 144 27.25 16.54 17.15
C GLU A 144 27.88 17.51 18.16
N GLY A 145 27.90 18.81 17.84
CA GLY A 145 28.47 19.86 18.68
C GLY A 145 27.53 20.40 19.77
N THR A 146 26.29 19.92 19.84
CA THR A 146 25.25 20.44 20.73
C THR A 146 24.83 19.43 21.80
N ASN A 147 24.25 19.92 22.91
CA ASN A 147 23.77 19.10 24.02
C ASN A 147 22.30 18.67 23.84
N VAL A 148 21.90 18.33 22.62
CA VAL A 148 20.55 17.85 22.30
C VAL A 148 20.30 16.47 22.89
N SER A 149 19.02 16.11 23.04
CA SER A 149 18.67 14.78 23.52
C SER A 149 19.17 13.68 22.55
N PRO A 150 19.61 12.51 23.06
CA PRO A 150 20.02 11.40 22.20
C PRO A 150 18.90 10.92 21.26
N ARG A 151 17.65 11.08 21.67
CA ARG A 151 16.48 10.71 20.87
C ARG A 151 16.31 11.66 19.69
N LEU A 152 16.46 12.97 19.91
CA LEU A 152 16.38 13.98 18.84
C LEU A 152 17.47 13.72 17.79
N ARG A 153 18.72 13.53 18.24
CA ARG A 153 19.84 13.19 17.35
C ARG A 153 19.57 11.91 16.56
N ALA A 154 19.07 10.86 17.21
CA ALA A 154 18.75 9.60 16.55
C ALA A 154 17.63 9.74 15.50
N ALA A 155 16.64 10.61 15.74
CA ALA A 155 15.58 10.86 14.76
C ALA A 155 16.11 11.51 13.49
N PHE A 156 16.92 12.56 13.60
CA PHE A 156 17.55 13.21 12.43
C PHE A 156 18.53 12.28 11.72
N ALA A 157 19.32 11.49 12.46
CA ALA A 157 20.20 10.49 11.86
C ALA A 157 19.41 9.42 11.08
N SER A 158 18.26 8.99 11.63
CA SER A 158 17.37 8.06 10.93
C SER A 158 16.73 8.67 9.69
N LEU A 159 16.38 9.96 9.71
CA LEU A 159 15.87 10.68 8.53
C LEU A 159 16.95 10.74 7.44
N GLN A 160 18.17 11.16 7.79
CA GLN A 160 19.29 11.23 6.86
C GLN A 160 19.60 9.88 6.21
N ALA A 161 19.71 8.83 7.02
CA ALA A 161 19.95 7.48 6.49
C ALA A 161 18.84 7.03 5.53
N THR A 162 17.58 7.43 5.80
CA THR A 162 16.46 7.11 4.91
C THR A 162 16.54 7.89 3.60
N LEU A 163 16.89 9.19 3.65
CA LEU A 163 17.12 10.02 2.46
C LEU A 163 18.21 9.44 1.56
N GLU A 164 19.36 9.06 2.13
CA GLU A 164 20.49 8.50 1.40
C GLU A 164 20.14 7.24 0.61
N THR A 165 19.25 6.41 1.14
CA THR A 165 18.85 5.18 0.45
C THR A 165 17.96 5.41 -0.77
N HIS A 166 17.23 6.54 -0.86
CA HIS A 166 16.25 6.82 -1.92
C HIS A 166 15.21 5.70 -2.15
N LYS A 167 14.90 4.94 -1.09
CA LYS A 167 14.14 3.68 -1.19
C LYS A 167 12.63 3.80 -0.99
N ASN A 168 12.13 4.86 -0.37
CA ASN A 168 10.69 4.99 -0.10
C ASN A 168 10.28 6.41 0.30
N ILE A 169 9.43 7.02 -0.52
CA ILE A 169 8.93 8.39 -0.29
C ILE A 169 8.09 8.54 0.99
N VAL A 170 7.28 7.53 1.33
CA VAL A 170 6.43 7.52 2.52
C VAL A 170 7.29 7.42 3.78
N GLN A 171 8.33 6.56 3.78
CA GLN A 171 9.23 6.46 4.93
C GLN A 171 9.97 7.77 5.19
N ILE A 172 10.47 8.44 4.15
CA ILE A 172 11.11 9.75 4.29
C ILE A 172 10.13 10.74 4.93
N GLY A 173 8.90 10.83 4.41
CA GLY A 173 7.89 11.73 4.97
C GLY A 173 7.51 11.44 6.41
N GLN A 174 7.39 10.16 6.78
CA GLN A 174 7.14 9.74 8.17
C GLN A 174 8.28 10.15 9.09
N LYS A 175 9.53 9.94 8.67
CA LYS A 175 10.70 10.33 9.46
C LYS A 175 10.83 11.84 9.59
N ALA A 176 10.51 12.61 8.54
CA ALA A 176 10.50 14.08 8.60
C ALA A 176 9.45 14.57 9.62
N GLN A 177 8.25 13.97 9.59
CA GLN A 177 7.18 14.28 10.53
C GLN A 177 7.56 13.94 11.98
N ILE A 178 8.21 12.80 12.21
CA ILE A 178 8.74 12.43 13.53
C ILE A 178 9.76 13.46 14.01
N CYS A 179 10.71 13.87 13.15
CA CYS A 179 11.68 14.90 13.49
C CYS A 179 10.98 16.22 13.86
N GLY A 180 9.98 16.66 13.09
CA GLY A 180 9.19 17.85 13.40
C GLY A 180 8.47 17.76 14.75
N ARG A 181 7.86 16.62 15.08
CA ARG A 181 7.23 16.40 16.40
C ARG A 181 8.26 16.44 17.54
N MET A 182 9.43 15.84 17.33
CA MET A 182 10.50 15.83 18.32
C MET A 182 11.05 17.22 18.60
N VAL A 183 11.32 18.00 17.56
CA VAL A 183 11.76 19.40 17.71
C VAL A 183 10.73 20.21 18.48
N ASN A 184 9.44 20.07 18.15
CA ASN A 184 8.37 20.76 18.86
C ASN A 184 8.24 20.32 20.32
N SER A 185 8.49 19.05 20.64
CA SER A 185 8.42 18.56 22.02
C SER A 185 9.56 19.04 22.91
N GLU A 186 10.69 19.42 22.32
CA GLU A 186 11.89 19.90 23.04
C GLU A 186 12.16 21.39 22.77
N ILE A 187 11.20 22.13 22.18
CA ILE A 187 11.43 23.48 21.64
C ILE A 187 11.93 24.48 22.68
N ASP A 188 11.47 24.35 23.93
CA ASP A 188 11.85 25.22 25.05
C ASP A 188 13.26 24.92 25.58
N GLU A 189 13.82 23.75 25.26
CA GLU A 189 15.17 23.32 25.64
C GLU A 189 16.22 23.67 24.57
N LEU A 190 15.77 23.99 23.35
CA LEU A 190 16.63 24.32 22.22
C LEU A 190 16.96 25.81 22.17
N SER A 191 18.17 26.15 21.70
CA SER A 191 18.44 27.54 21.31
C SER A 191 17.58 27.91 20.10
N SER A 192 17.18 29.19 20.00
CA SER A 192 16.34 29.67 18.90
C SER A 192 16.95 29.42 17.52
N SER A 193 18.28 29.53 17.40
CA SER A 193 19.00 29.25 16.15
C SER A 193 18.98 27.77 15.79
N LEU A 194 19.14 26.88 16.78
CA LEU A 194 19.11 25.44 16.56
C LEU A 194 17.70 24.97 16.21
N ALA A 195 16.69 25.44 16.95
CA ALA A 195 15.30 25.17 16.64
C ALA A 195 14.95 25.60 15.20
N ALA A 196 15.35 26.81 14.79
CA ALA A 196 15.13 27.30 13.43
C ALA A 196 15.85 26.44 12.37
N LEU A 197 17.09 26.01 12.64
CA LEU A 197 17.84 25.12 11.75
C LEU A 197 17.12 23.77 11.55
N LEU A 198 16.67 23.16 12.64
CA LEU A 198 16.00 21.86 12.61
C LEU A 198 14.62 21.93 11.95
N ILE A 199 13.83 22.97 12.26
CA ILE A 199 12.54 23.21 11.61
C ILE A 199 12.74 23.45 10.11
N GLY A 200 13.69 24.32 9.74
CA GLY A 200 13.99 24.62 8.34
C GLY A 200 14.40 23.38 7.54
N HIS A 201 15.16 22.45 8.15
CA HIS A 201 15.49 21.19 7.49
C HIS A 201 14.25 20.29 7.30
N VAL A 202 13.36 20.19 8.30
CA VAL A 202 12.11 19.41 8.17
C VAL A 202 11.20 20.00 7.08
N GLU A 203 11.09 21.33 7.01
CA GLU A 203 10.36 22.04 5.97
C GLU A 203 10.95 21.75 4.59
N MET A 204 12.27 21.89 4.44
CA MET A 204 13.00 21.60 3.21
C MET A 204 12.77 20.17 2.70
N VAL A 205 12.83 19.17 3.60
CA VAL A 205 12.51 17.78 3.25
C VAL A 205 11.06 17.66 2.81
N THR A 206 10.11 18.26 3.55
CA THR A 206 8.68 18.20 3.24
C THR A 206 8.36 18.84 1.88
N ASP A 207 9.02 19.96 1.57
CA ASP A 207 8.91 20.66 0.30
C ASP A 207 9.48 19.81 -0.86
N ALA A 208 10.61 19.14 -0.65
CA ALA A 208 11.16 18.21 -1.63
C ALA A 208 10.20 17.04 -1.88
N LEU A 209 9.61 16.46 -0.83
CA LEU A 209 8.61 15.40 -0.95
C LEU A 209 7.37 15.83 -1.74
N SER A 210 6.95 17.09 -1.63
CA SER A 210 5.79 17.62 -2.36
C SER A 210 5.94 17.59 -3.88
N GLN A 211 7.17 17.45 -4.39
CA GLN A 211 7.46 17.28 -5.81
C GLN A 211 7.09 15.87 -6.33
N PHE A 212 6.85 14.90 -5.44
CA PHE A 212 6.53 13.52 -5.81
C PHE A 212 5.01 13.29 -5.76
N GLU A 213 4.45 12.87 -6.90
CA GLU A 213 3.02 12.58 -7.02
C GLU A 213 2.54 11.53 -6.02
N ASP A 214 3.31 10.46 -5.85
CA ASP A 214 3.02 9.39 -4.89
C ASP A 214 2.85 9.90 -3.46
N TRP A 215 3.67 10.89 -3.05
CA TRP A 215 3.56 11.51 -1.74
C TRP A 215 2.31 12.39 -1.60
N ARG A 216 1.97 13.16 -2.64
CA ARG A 216 0.77 14.00 -2.65
C ARG A 216 -0.49 13.14 -2.53
N ILE A 217 -0.60 12.10 -3.36
CA ILE A 217 -1.72 11.14 -3.32
C ILE A 217 -1.79 10.46 -1.96
N TYR A 218 -0.64 10.08 -1.39
CA TYR A 218 -0.57 9.50 -0.06
C TYR A 218 -1.14 10.45 1.01
N CYS A 219 -0.72 11.72 1.01
CA CYS A 219 -1.21 12.74 1.94
C CYS A 219 -2.71 12.99 1.79
N GLU A 220 -3.22 13.05 0.56
CA GLU A 220 -4.66 13.21 0.29
C GLU A 220 -5.47 12.03 0.86
N ASN A 221 -5.00 10.81 0.63
CA ASN A 221 -5.63 9.61 1.18
C ASN A 221 -5.60 9.59 2.72
N ALA A 222 -4.50 10.06 3.33
CA ALA A 222 -4.37 10.14 4.77
C ALA A 222 -5.35 11.18 5.36
N ALA A 223 -5.49 12.34 4.71
CA ALA A 223 -6.44 13.38 5.12
C ALA A 223 -7.91 12.95 4.95
N ALA A 224 -8.20 12.10 3.95
CA ALA A 224 -9.53 11.57 3.71
C ALA A 224 -9.92 10.40 4.65
N LEU A 225 -8.99 9.92 5.48
CA LEU A 225 -9.20 8.76 6.32
C LEU A 225 -10.22 9.05 7.43
N LYS A 226 -11.27 8.21 7.51
CA LYS A 226 -12.32 8.30 8.53
C LYS A 226 -12.37 7.02 9.34
N VAL A 227 -11.50 6.93 10.34
CA VAL A 227 -11.45 5.82 11.30
C VAL A 227 -11.51 6.35 12.73
N ASN A 228 -12.05 5.53 13.65
CA ASN A 228 -12.06 5.86 15.07
C ASN A 228 -10.87 5.21 15.79
N GLN A 229 -10.60 5.63 17.03
CA GLN A 229 -9.48 5.12 17.83
C GLN A 229 -9.55 3.59 18.03
N GLY A 230 -10.74 3.02 18.24
CA GLY A 230 -10.88 1.57 18.40
C GLY A 230 -10.40 0.79 17.17
N ASN A 231 -10.67 1.29 15.96
CA ASN A 231 -10.13 0.67 14.74
C ASN A 231 -8.62 0.80 14.63
N ILE A 232 -8.03 1.90 15.14
CA ILE A 232 -6.58 2.10 15.16
C ILE A 232 -5.95 1.09 16.13
N ASP A 233 -6.51 0.97 17.33
CA ASP A 233 -6.05 0.03 18.37
C ASP A 233 -6.11 -1.42 17.86
N ASP A 234 -7.22 -1.82 17.23
CA ASP A 234 -7.37 -3.15 16.60
C ASP A 234 -6.29 -3.41 15.53
N MET A 235 -5.90 -2.39 14.75
CA MET A 235 -4.82 -2.53 13.76
C MET A 235 -3.44 -2.62 14.40
N ILE A 236 -3.19 -1.87 15.47
CA ILE A 236 -1.91 -1.91 16.22
C ILE A 236 -1.74 -3.30 16.84
N ASP A 237 -2.76 -3.78 17.54
CA ASP A 237 -2.74 -5.09 18.19
C ASP A 237 -2.65 -6.21 17.17
N GLY A 238 -3.38 -6.12 16.06
CA GLY A 238 -3.27 -7.07 14.97
C GLY A 238 -1.89 -7.11 14.32
N ALA A 239 -1.22 -5.96 14.13
CA ALA A 239 0.16 -5.92 13.64
C ALA A 239 1.13 -6.60 14.61
N ARG A 240 0.98 -6.36 15.92
CA ARG A 240 1.79 -6.99 16.98
C ARG A 240 1.57 -8.50 17.03
N GLU A 241 0.34 -8.95 16.85
CA GLU A 241 0.02 -10.38 16.77
C GLU A 241 0.65 -11.04 15.54
N ILE A 242 0.58 -10.41 14.36
CA ILE A 242 1.23 -10.91 13.15
C ILE A 242 2.74 -11.07 13.40
N VAL A 243 3.38 -10.10 14.04
CA VAL A 243 4.81 -10.16 14.41
C VAL A 243 5.10 -11.40 15.28
N VAL A 244 4.23 -11.75 16.22
CA VAL A 244 4.37 -12.97 17.04
C VAL A 244 4.23 -14.23 16.18
N ILE A 245 3.24 -14.26 15.28
CA ILE A 245 2.97 -15.43 14.41
C ILE A 245 4.15 -15.72 13.48
N ILE A 246 4.79 -14.69 12.92
CA ILE A 246 5.84 -14.85 11.90
C ILE A 246 7.26 -14.97 12.48
N ARG A 247 7.45 -14.73 13.78
CA ARG A 247 8.78 -14.50 14.39
C ARG A 247 9.79 -15.61 14.12
N ASP A 248 9.35 -16.86 14.26
CA ASP A 248 10.21 -18.03 14.18
C ASP A 248 9.98 -18.81 12.87
N ASN A 249 9.47 -18.12 11.83
CA ASN A 249 9.13 -18.73 10.56
C ASN A 249 10.25 -18.55 9.51
N GLU A 250 10.86 -19.64 9.08
CA GLU A 250 12.00 -19.63 8.14
C GLU A 250 11.68 -19.05 6.76
N VAL A 251 10.41 -18.99 6.35
CA VAL A 251 10.00 -18.40 5.06
C VAL A 251 9.55 -16.95 5.17
N VAL A 252 9.79 -16.30 6.31
CA VAL A 252 9.54 -14.87 6.51
C VAL A 252 10.81 -14.21 7.02
N ALA A 253 11.33 -13.25 6.26
CA ALA A 253 12.54 -12.56 6.63
C ALA A 253 12.30 -11.64 7.86
N PRO A 254 13.29 -11.48 8.75
CA PRO A 254 13.12 -10.70 9.99
C PRO A 254 12.64 -9.27 9.75
N GLU A 255 13.04 -8.66 8.63
CA GLU A 255 12.70 -7.28 8.29
C GLU A 255 11.19 -7.08 8.11
N VAL A 256 10.44 -8.13 7.80
CA VAL A 256 8.97 -8.09 7.71
C VAL A 256 8.35 -7.79 9.09
N GLY A 257 8.86 -8.45 10.13
CA GLY A 257 8.43 -8.20 11.50
C GLY A 257 8.81 -6.80 11.97
N ASP A 258 10.01 -6.33 11.60
CA ASP A 258 10.48 -4.99 11.96
C ASP A 258 9.71 -3.88 11.24
N ALA A 259 9.29 -4.10 9.98
CA ALA A 259 8.38 -3.21 9.26
C ALA A 259 7.04 -3.05 10.00
N LEU A 260 6.41 -4.16 10.41
CA LEU A 260 5.13 -4.15 11.14
C LEU A 260 5.24 -3.49 12.52
N LYS A 261 6.33 -3.75 13.25
CA LYS A 261 6.64 -3.05 14.52
C LYS A 261 6.82 -1.55 14.31
N THR A 262 7.50 -1.17 13.24
CA THR A 262 7.78 0.24 12.94
C THR A 262 6.48 1.02 12.71
N VAL A 263 5.60 0.53 11.84
CA VAL A 263 4.35 1.24 11.53
C VAL A 263 3.33 1.19 12.67
N SER A 264 3.32 0.12 13.47
CA SER A 264 2.48 0.07 14.67
C SER A 264 2.95 1.08 15.71
N HIS A 265 4.27 1.25 15.88
CA HIS A 265 4.81 2.26 16.79
C HIS A 265 4.49 3.69 16.34
N TRP A 266 4.48 3.99 15.05
CA TRP A 266 4.11 5.34 14.57
C TRP A 266 2.67 5.72 14.90
N ALA A 267 1.75 4.76 14.82
CA ALA A 267 0.34 4.98 15.13
C ALA A 267 0.03 4.86 16.63
N ASP A 268 0.98 4.41 17.45
CA ASP A 268 0.81 4.19 18.89
C ASP A 268 0.98 5.51 19.65
N GLY A 269 -0.14 6.20 19.88
CA GLY A 269 -0.16 7.45 20.63
C GLY A 269 -1.57 8.04 20.76
N PRO A 270 -1.73 9.09 21.61
CA PRO A 270 -2.99 9.79 21.71
C PRO A 270 -3.24 10.60 20.43
N SER A 271 -4.29 10.26 19.68
CA SER A 271 -4.68 10.94 18.44
C SER A 271 -3.57 10.96 17.37
N PRO A 272 -3.17 9.79 16.84
CA PRO A 272 -2.14 9.70 15.81
C PRO A 272 -2.53 10.48 14.54
N ASP A 273 -1.54 10.99 13.81
CA ASP A 273 -1.78 11.70 12.56
C ASP A 273 -2.33 10.70 11.51
N GLY A 274 -3.21 11.17 10.62
CA GLY A 274 -3.80 10.32 9.58
C GLY A 274 -2.75 9.61 8.71
N ARG A 275 -1.56 10.20 8.55
CA ARG A 275 -0.43 9.59 7.83
C ARG A 275 0.20 8.44 8.62
N ASP A 276 0.29 8.54 9.95
CA ASP A 276 0.77 7.44 10.80
C ASP A 276 -0.21 6.26 10.68
N VAL A 277 -1.51 6.53 10.80
CA VAL A 277 -2.58 5.52 10.69
C VAL A 277 -2.63 4.89 9.30
N LEU A 278 -2.52 5.69 8.24
CA LEU A 278 -2.51 5.16 6.87
C LEU A 278 -1.27 4.31 6.60
N SER A 279 -0.11 4.64 7.20
CA SER A 279 1.11 3.84 7.07
C SER A 279 0.91 2.44 7.66
N LEU A 280 0.30 2.38 8.85
CA LEU A 280 -0.07 1.12 9.50
C LEU A 280 -1.04 0.32 8.62
N ALA A 281 -2.18 0.92 8.28
CA ALA A 281 -3.24 0.28 7.51
C ALA A 281 -2.74 -0.27 6.16
N ARG A 282 -2.03 0.55 5.37
CA ARG A 282 -1.56 0.15 4.04
C ARG A 282 -0.42 -0.87 4.11
N THR A 283 0.44 -0.79 5.13
CA THR A 283 1.48 -1.82 5.33
C THR A 283 0.85 -3.17 5.65
N ILE A 284 -0.13 -3.22 6.54
CA ILE A 284 -0.85 -4.47 6.83
C ILE A 284 -1.61 -4.95 5.58
N GLU A 285 -2.29 -4.07 4.83
CA GLU A 285 -2.96 -4.42 3.57
C GLU A 285 -1.98 -5.02 2.55
N ASN A 286 -0.80 -4.41 2.39
CA ASN A 286 0.24 -4.88 1.49
C ASN A 286 0.77 -6.26 1.90
N PHE A 287 0.92 -6.49 3.21
CA PHE A 287 1.25 -7.80 3.76
C PHE A 287 0.18 -8.84 3.40
N PHE A 288 -1.11 -8.51 3.57
CA PHE A 288 -2.20 -9.39 3.13
C PHE A 288 -2.17 -9.65 1.62
N ALA A 289 -1.90 -8.64 0.78
CA ALA A 289 -1.83 -8.81 -0.67
C ALA A 289 -0.74 -9.82 -1.05
N ALA A 290 0.42 -9.78 -0.39
CA ALA A 290 1.49 -10.76 -0.59
C ALA A 290 1.08 -12.16 -0.12
N LEU A 291 0.50 -12.28 1.08
CA LEU A 291 0.11 -13.58 1.65
C LEU A 291 -1.03 -14.25 0.91
N VAL A 292 -2.12 -13.53 0.65
CA VAL A 292 -3.35 -14.06 0.05
C VAL A 292 -3.07 -14.62 -1.34
N LYS A 293 -2.25 -13.93 -2.15
CA LYS A 293 -1.81 -14.42 -3.46
C LYS A 293 -1.06 -15.75 -3.38
N SER A 294 -0.25 -15.94 -2.35
CA SER A 294 0.47 -17.20 -2.10
C SER A 294 -0.46 -18.29 -1.55
N ALA A 295 -1.29 -17.97 -0.56
CA ALA A 295 -2.24 -18.90 0.06
C ALA A 295 -3.27 -19.45 -0.95
N PHE A 296 -3.73 -18.64 -1.91
CA PHE A 296 -4.60 -19.09 -3.00
C PHE A 296 -3.95 -20.16 -3.90
N ARG A 297 -2.64 -20.09 -4.12
CA ARG A 297 -1.92 -21.13 -4.88
C ARG A 297 -1.90 -22.47 -4.14
N PHE A 298 -1.80 -22.44 -2.81
CA PHE A 298 -1.91 -23.64 -1.97
C PHE A 298 -3.32 -24.22 -1.99
N ALA A 299 -4.33 -23.38 -1.82
CA ALA A 299 -5.73 -23.80 -1.80
C ALA A 299 -6.17 -24.56 -3.05
N LYS A 300 -5.65 -24.17 -4.22
CA LYS A 300 -5.98 -24.75 -5.53
C LYS A 300 -5.07 -25.94 -5.93
N ASP A 301 -4.19 -26.43 -5.05
CA ASP A 301 -3.24 -27.54 -5.30
C ASP A 301 -2.41 -27.39 -6.60
N VAL A 302 -2.02 -26.15 -6.97
CA VAL A 302 -1.51 -25.79 -8.32
C VAL A 302 -0.02 -26.10 -8.56
N GLY A 303 0.63 -27.02 -7.83
CA GLY A 303 2.07 -27.20 -8.01
C GLY A 303 2.63 -28.55 -7.59
N THR A 304 3.65 -29.01 -8.32
CA THR A 304 4.48 -30.19 -8.01
C THR A 304 5.77 -29.83 -7.27
N ASP A 305 6.05 -28.55 -7.06
CA ASP A 305 7.26 -28.05 -6.42
C ASP A 305 7.07 -27.97 -4.89
N ILE A 306 7.72 -28.87 -4.16
CA ILE A 306 7.63 -29.02 -2.70
C ILE A 306 7.94 -27.71 -1.97
N ARG A 307 8.88 -26.89 -2.49
CA ARG A 307 9.24 -25.61 -1.83
C ARG A 307 8.15 -24.57 -1.98
N LYS A 308 7.55 -24.44 -3.17
CA LYS A 308 6.42 -23.54 -3.39
C LYS A 308 5.20 -23.92 -2.56
N GLN A 309 5.00 -25.22 -2.32
CA GLN A 309 3.95 -25.70 -1.42
C GLN A 309 4.23 -25.34 0.04
N ALA A 310 5.48 -25.41 0.52
CA ALA A 310 5.83 -25.01 1.88
C ALA A 310 5.56 -23.51 2.12
N ILE A 311 5.99 -22.64 1.21
CA ILE A 311 5.73 -21.19 1.27
C ILE A 311 4.23 -20.91 1.28
N ALA A 312 3.49 -21.52 0.36
CA ALA A 312 2.06 -21.30 0.22
C ALA A 312 1.26 -21.86 1.42
N GLY A 313 1.74 -22.96 2.03
CA GLY A 313 1.22 -23.52 3.26
C GLY A 313 1.46 -22.62 4.48
N VAL A 314 2.64 -22.02 4.62
CA VAL A 314 2.91 -21.02 5.66
C VAL A 314 2.02 -19.79 5.49
N ALA A 315 1.91 -19.26 4.27
CA ALA A 315 1.01 -18.13 3.99
C ALA A 315 -0.44 -18.46 4.38
N PHE A 316 -0.88 -19.68 4.09
CA PHE A 316 -2.19 -20.18 4.49
C PHE A 316 -2.35 -20.20 6.02
N VAL A 317 -1.39 -20.79 6.75
CA VAL A 317 -1.40 -20.81 8.22
C VAL A 317 -1.51 -19.40 8.78
N ILE A 318 -0.64 -18.48 8.35
CA ILE A 318 -0.64 -17.09 8.83
C ILE A 318 -2.00 -16.44 8.61
N VAL A 319 -2.57 -16.53 7.40
CA VAL A 319 -3.89 -15.95 7.09
C VAL A 319 -5.01 -16.55 7.95
N THR A 320 -4.94 -17.85 8.24
CA THR A 320 -5.95 -18.52 9.08
C THR A 320 -5.80 -18.21 10.57
N SER A 321 -4.59 -17.91 11.03
CA SER A 321 -4.28 -17.61 12.44
C SER A 321 -4.60 -16.18 12.87
N ILE A 322 -4.77 -15.25 11.93
CA ILE A 322 -5.08 -13.84 12.25
C ILE A 322 -6.45 -13.68 12.94
N THR A 323 -6.50 -12.81 13.95
CA THR A 323 -7.67 -12.53 14.80
C THR A 323 -8.91 -11.99 14.09
N VAL A 324 -10.03 -12.07 14.83
CA VAL A 324 -11.35 -11.62 14.43
C VAL A 324 -11.47 -10.10 14.31
N ASN A 325 -10.64 -9.31 15.01
CA ASN A 325 -10.80 -7.86 15.09
C ASN A 325 -9.97 -7.07 14.05
N LEU A 326 -8.79 -7.55 13.68
CA LEU A 326 -7.92 -6.87 12.71
C LEU A 326 -8.60 -6.73 11.33
N VAL A 327 -9.21 -7.81 10.86
CA VAL A 327 -9.78 -7.88 9.50
C VAL A 327 -10.97 -6.91 9.33
N PRO A 328 -11.94 -6.83 10.27
CA PRO A 328 -12.98 -5.79 10.26
C PRO A 328 -12.44 -4.37 10.41
N ALA A 329 -11.37 -4.15 11.18
CA ALA A 329 -10.76 -2.83 11.31
C ALA A 329 -10.15 -2.37 9.98
N LEU A 330 -9.43 -3.27 9.28
CA LEU A 330 -8.89 -3.00 7.95
C LEU A 330 -9.97 -2.76 6.89
N SER A 331 -11.12 -3.45 6.95
CA SER A 331 -12.19 -3.23 5.96
C SER A 331 -12.86 -1.86 6.09
N ARG A 332 -12.55 -1.07 7.13
CA ARG A 332 -12.93 0.35 7.23
C ARG A 332 -12.00 1.29 6.48
N ILE A 333 -10.83 0.81 6.05
CA ILE A 333 -9.84 1.59 5.31
C ILE A 333 -10.24 1.59 3.83
N PRO A 334 -10.42 2.78 3.21
CA PRO A 334 -10.79 2.87 1.80
C PRO A 334 -9.87 2.06 0.88
N GLY A 335 -10.45 1.18 0.08
CA GLY A 335 -9.76 0.29 -0.85
C GLY A 335 -9.23 -1.01 -0.23
N ALA A 336 -9.32 -1.21 1.09
CA ALA A 336 -8.91 -2.45 1.77
C ALA A 336 -10.10 -3.37 2.11
N GLU A 337 -11.30 -3.06 1.61
CA GLU A 337 -12.54 -3.79 1.87
C GLU A 337 -12.46 -5.25 1.40
N TRP A 338 -11.56 -5.53 0.45
CA TRP A 338 -11.32 -6.86 -0.12
C TRP A 338 -10.65 -7.84 0.87
N VAL A 339 -9.96 -7.35 1.90
CA VAL A 339 -9.20 -8.22 2.83
C VAL A 339 -10.15 -9.17 3.57
N GLN A 340 -11.29 -8.67 4.03
CA GLN A 340 -12.26 -9.46 4.79
C GLN A 340 -12.86 -10.64 4.02
N PRO A 341 -13.42 -10.46 2.80
CA PRO A 341 -13.91 -11.58 2.01
C PRO A 341 -12.79 -12.54 1.60
N ALA A 342 -11.59 -12.06 1.30
CA ALA A 342 -10.46 -12.92 0.92
C ALA A 342 -10.00 -13.84 2.07
N VAL A 343 -9.82 -13.28 3.28
CA VAL A 343 -9.44 -14.05 4.47
C VAL A 343 -10.56 -15.03 4.84
N SER A 344 -11.81 -14.61 4.76
CA SER A 344 -12.97 -15.47 5.07
C SER A 344 -13.06 -16.67 4.12
N TYR A 345 -12.79 -16.46 2.83
CA TYR A 345 -12.74 -17.54 1.84
C TYR A 345 -11.63 -18.55 2.16
N ILE A 346 -10.42 -18.08 2.46
CA ILE A 346 -9.28 -18.95 2.83
C ILE A 346 -9.59 -19.75 4.11
N LYS A 347 -10.17 -19.11 5.13
CA LYS A 347 -10.61 -19.80 6.36
C LYS A 347 -11.69 -20.85 6.07
N GLY A 348 -12.64 -20.57 5.18
CA GLY A 348 -13.66 -21.52 4.75
C GLY A 348 -13.10 -22.75 4.02
N LEU A 349 -12.00 -22.60 3.30
CA LEU A 349 -11.30 -23.74 2.68
C LEU A 349 -10.56 -24.60 3.71
N ALA A 350 -10.05 -24.00 4.79
CA ALA A 350 -9.43 -24.75 5.88
C ALA A 350 -10.44 -25.68 6.57
N THR A 351 -11.64 -25.16 6.83
CA THR A 351 -12.70 -25.93 7.49
C THR A 351 -13.31 -27.01 6.59
N SER A 352 -13.36 -26.82 5.27
CA SER A 352 -13.83 -27.85 4.34
C SER A 352 -12.82 -28.99 4.15
N LYS A 353 -11.50 -28.72 4.16
CA LYS A 353 -10.46 -29.76 4.08
C LYS A 353 -10.35 -30.62 5.36
N LEU A 354 -10.82 -30.13 6.50
CA LEU A 354 -10.80 -30.85 7.80
C LEU A 354 -11.99 -31.79 8.03
N ASN A 355 -13.04 -31.71 7.21
CA ASN A 355 -14.19 -32.62 7.22
C ASN A 355 -14.33 -33.33 5.86
N PRO A 356 -13.52 -34.35 5.57
CA PRO A 356 -13.83 -35.25 4.47
C PRO A 356 -15.05 -36.09 4.88
N GLN A 357 -16.19 -35.88 4.20
CA GLN A 357 -17.27 -36.88 4.22
C GLN A 357 -16.88 -38.11 3.41
#